data_AF-A0A5J4PYW8-F1
#
_entry.id   AF-A0A5J4PYW8-F1
#
_cell.length_a   1.000
_cell.length_b   1.000
_cell.length_c   1.000
_cell.angle_alpha   90.00
_cell.angle_beta   90.00
_cell.angle_gamma   90.00
#
_symmetry.space_group_name_H-M   'P 1'
#
loop_
_entity.id
_entity.type
_entity.pdbx_description
1 polymer ?
#
loop_
_entity_poly.entity_id
_entity_poly.type
_entity_poly.pdbx_seq_one_letter_code
_entity_poly.pdbx_strand_id
1 'polypeptide(L)'
;MKLKIEYWINDNNFSDAITNIFSESVMCYKNGIYRPALLLSYISFMNILRERILVSDGPKVFEKSQWNQIQRNVIKDETWEKAVFDATQQRGKIEQSTKAKTRDTIFSISETIREEIFYWKNRRNDCAHFKTNHIDAFHVEAFWAFLQSNLSKITIVSFQNRFTEKGVNL
;
A
#
# COMPACT_ATOMS: atom_id res chain seq x y z
N MET A 1 12.91 24.15 8.31
CA MET A 1 12.61 24.00 6.86
C MET A 1 11.49 22.99 6.69
N LYS A 2 10.46 23.28 5.87
CA LYS A 2 9.44 22.29 5.49
C LYS A 2 9.92 21.48 4.29
N LEU A 3 9.72 20.16 4.35
CA LEU A 3 10.07 19.20 3.31
C LEU A 3 8.91 19.05 2.32
N LYS A 4 9.22 18.65 1.09
CA LYS A 4 8.23 18.37 0.03
C LYS A 4 7.17 17.35 0.48
N ILE A 5 7.57 16.34 1.26
CA ILE A 5 6.64 15.31 1.76
C ILE A 5 5.56 15.90 2.68
N GLU A 6 5.88 16.95 3.46
CA GLU A 6 4.91 17.57 4.38
C GLU A 6 3.77 18.26 3.62
N TYR A 7 4.08 18.92 2.51
CA TYR A 7 3.05 19.48 1.63
C TYR A 7 2.19 18.36 1.02
N TRP A 8 2.84 17.33 0.49
CA TRP A 8 2.12 16.20 -0.09
C TRP A 8 1.20 15.48 0.91
N ILE A 9 1.61 15.31 2.17
CA ILE A 9 0.77 14.73 3.23
C ILE A 9 -0.49 15.59 3.42
N ASN A 10 -0.34 16.91 3.53
CA ASN A 10 -1.46 17.83 3.72
C ASN A 10 -2.41 17.83 2.51
N ASP A 11 -1.87 17.78 1.29
CA ASP A 11 -2.68 17.82 0.06
C ASP A 11 -3.53 16.55 -0.16
N ASN A 12 -3.16 15.43 0.44
CA ASN A 12 -3.87 14.15 0.27
C ASN A 12 -5.00 13.90 1.27
N ASN A 13 -5.21 14.80 2.25
CA ASN A 13 -6.31 14.72 3.24
C ASN A 13 -6.49 13.33 3.87
N PHE A 14 -5.41 12.69 4.33
CA PHE A 14 -5.50 11.41 5.04
C PHE A 14 -6.21 11.56 6.39
N SER A 15 -6.68 10.46 6.96
CA SER A 15 -7.24 10.45 8.32
C SER A 15 -6.23 10.99 9.34
N ASP A 16 -6.71 11.59 10.43
CA ASP A 16 -5.85 12.18 11.47
C ASP A 16 -4.84 11.17 12.01
N ALA A 17 -5.24 9.91 12.17
CA ALA A 17 -4.36 8.83 12.61
C ALA A 17 -3.18 8.62 11.63
N ILE A 18 -3.45 8.57 10.32
CA ILE A 18 -2.40 8.40 9.29
C ILE A 18 -1.51 9.65 9.22
N THR A 19 -2.10 10.84 9.28
CA THR A 19 -1.40 12.12 9.26
C THR A 19 -0.46 12.28 10.46
N ASN A 20 -0.87 11.84 11.65
CA ASN A 20 -0.04 11.84 12.85
C ASN A 20 1.17 10.93 12.70
N ILE A 21 1.00 9.69 12.23
CA ILE A 21 2.12 8.75 12.01
C ILE A 21 3.09 9.28 10.94
N PHE A 22 2.58 9.92 9.87
CA PHE A 22 3.43 10.56 8.88
C PHE A 22 4.20 11.75 9.47
N SER A 23 3.58 12.53 10.34
CA SER A 23 4.22 13.66 11.01
C SER A 23 5.36 13.18 11.92
N GLU A 24 5.14 12.12 12.69
CA GLU A 24 6.19 11.47 13.50
C GLU A 24 7.33 10.94 12.63
N SER A 25 7.02 10.29 11.50
CA SER A 25 8.02 9.86 10.52
C SER A 25 8.90 11.03 10.05
N VAL A 26 8.29 12.16 9.69
CA VAL A 26 9.01 13.36 9.26
C VAL A 26 9.86 13.93 10.38
N MET A 27 9.38 13.91 11.63
CA MET A 27 10.17 14.33 12.79
C MET A 27 11.40 13.43 12.97
N CYS A 28 11.25 12.10 12.87
CA CYS A 28 12.37 11.18 12.92
C CYS A 28 13.40 11.47 11.82
N TYR A 29 12.95 11.68 10.59
CA TYR A 29 13.83 12.00 9.46
C TYR A 29 14.61 13.30 9.69
N LYS A 30 13.94 14.37 10.14
CA LYS A 30 14.57 15.67 10.42
C LYS A 30 15.63 15.60 11.54
N ASN A 31 15.53 14.61 12.43
CA ASN A 31 16.49 14.37 13.49
C ASN A 31 17.54 13.30 13.13
N GLY A 32 17.63 12.88 11.87
CA GLY A 32 18.62 11.89 11.42
C GLY A 32 18.32 10.46 11.84
N ILE A 33 17.10 10.16 12.28
CA ILE A 33 16.69 8.84 12.78
C ILE A 33 15.93 8.09 11.67
N TYR A 34 16.67 7.60 10.67
CA TYR A 34 16.09 7.14 9.40
C TYR A 34 15.34 5.81 9.47
N ARG A 35 15.74 4.89 10.35
CA ARG A 35 15.03 3.60 10.52
C ARG A 35 13.59 3.80 11.01
N PRO A 36 13.34 4.52 12.12
CA PRO A 36 11.99 4.91 12.53
C PRO A 36 11.25 5.72 11.46
N ALA A 37 11.91 6.65 10.76
CA ALA A 37 11.27 7.41 9.69
C ALA A 37 10.72 6.51 8.58
N LEU A 38 11.52 5.56 8.10
CA LEU A 38 11.08 4.60 7.08
C LEU A 38 9.99 3.66 7.61
N LEU A 39 10.15 3.15 8.84
CA LEU A 39 9.17 2.29 9.51
C LEU A 39 7.81 2.98 9.59
N LEU A 40 7.74 4.19 10.16
CA LEU A 40 6.51 4.94 10.35
C LEU A 40 5.88 5.34 9.03
N SER A 41 6.68 5.79 8.05
CA SER A 41 6.18 6.03 6.69
C SER A 41 5.49 4.80 6.10
N TYR A 42 6.10 3.62 6.26
CA TYR A 42 5.53 2.37 5.76
C TYR A 42 4.24 2.00 6.49
N ILE A 43 4.19 2.20 7.82
CA ILE A 43 2.96 2.00 8.60
C ILE A 43 1.83 2.92 8.12
N SER A 44 2.12 4.20 7.85
CA SER A 44 1.14 5.12 7.26
C SER A 44 0.64 4.62 5.91
N PHE A 45 1.55 4.19 5.03
CA PHE A 45 1.20 3.60 3.73
C PHE A 45 0.25 2.39 3.88
N MET A 46 0.57 1.46 4.78
CA MET A 46 -0.26 0.28 5.00
C MET A 46 -1.64 0.63 5.59
N ASN A 47 -1.73 1.65 6.45
CA ASN A 47 -3.02 2.12 6.96
C ASN A 47 -3.86 2.80 5.87
N ILE A 48 -3.27 3.54 4.94
CA ILE A 48 -4.00 4.08 3.78
C ILE A 48 -4.64 2.94 2.98
N LEU A 49 -3.88 1.87 2.71
CA LEU A 49 -4.40 0.71 1.98
C LEU A 49 -5.47 -0.05 2.80
N ARG A 50 -5.29 -0.14 4.12
CA ARG A 50 -6.27 -0.69 5.06
C ARG A 50 -7.60 0.06 4.98
N GLU A 51 -7.58 1.39 5.07
CA GLU A 51 -8.78 2.23 4.98
C GLU A 51 -9.48 2.05 3.62
N ARG A 52 -8.73 1.98 2.52
CA ARG A 52 -9.30 1.69 1.19
C ARG A 52 -10.05 0.36 1.12
N ILE A 53 -9.54 -0.68 1.79
CA ILE A 53 -10.22 -1.99 1.90
C ILE A 53 -11.49 -1.86 2.75
N LEU A 54 -11.42 -1.13 3.86
CA LEU A 54 -12.53 -1.01 4.81
C LEU A 54 -13.71 -0.19 4.27
N VAL A 55 -13.45 0.85 3.47
CA VAL A 55 -14.48 1.73 2.92
C VAL A 55 -15.06 1.19 1.61
N SER A 56 -14.37 0.30 0.91
CA SER A 56 -14.82 -0.24 -0.38
C SER A 56 -15.82 -1.39 -0.23
N ASP A 57 -16.77 -1.48 -1.16
CA ASP A 57 -17.64 -2.65 -1.36
C ASP A 57 -16.91 -3.85 -2.01
N GLY A 58 -15.64 -3.67 -2.36
CA GLY A 58 -14.80 -4.69 -2.96
C GLY A 58 -15.03 -4.88 -4.47
N PRO A 59 -14.18 -5.69 -5.14
CA PRO A 59 -14.36 -5.97 -6.56
C PRO A 59 -15.59 -6.86 -6.79
N LYS A 60 -16.41 -6.54 -7.81
CA LYS A 60 -17.68 -7.24 -8.12
C LYS A 60 -17.60 -8.77 -8.28
N VAL A 61 -16.42 -9.30 -8.56
CA VAL A 61 -16.19 -10.75 -8.74
C VAL A 61 -16.15 -11.49 -7.39
N PHE A 62 -15.88 -10.78 -6.29
CA PHE A 62 -15.93 -11.37 -4.96
C PHE A 62 -17.37 -11.50 -4.49
N GLU A 63 -17.68 -12.65 -3.90
CA GLU A 63 -18.90 -12.76 -3.12
C GLU A 63 -18.81 -11.85 -1.89
N LYS A 64 -19.94 -11.28 -1.47
CA LYS A 64 -20.00 -10.38 -0.31
C LYS A 64 -19.44 -11.03 0.96
N SER A 65 -19.68 -12.34 1.15
CA SER A 65 -19.13 -13.13 2.26
C SER A 65 -17.59 -13.14 2.25
N GLN A 66 -16.98 -13.31 1.09
CA GLN A 66 -15.52 -13.32 0.90
C GLN A 66 -14.92 -11.95 1.16
N TRP A 67 -15.55 -10.88 0.66
CA TRP A 67 -15.08 -9.52 0.91
C TRP A 67 -15.17 -9.14 2.38
N ASN A 68 -16.28 -9.47 3.03
CA ASN A 68 -16.45 -9.28 4.47
C ASN A 68 -15.34 -9.99 5.26
N GLN A 69 -14.90 -11.17 4.83
CA GLN A 69 -13.80 -11.87 5.48
C GLN A 69 -12.46 -11.14 5.31
N ILE A 70 -12.19 -10.56 4.13
CA ILE A 70 -11.00 -9.72 3.90
C ILE A 70 -11.03 -8.50 4.82
N GLN A 71 -12.18 -7.82 4.92
CA GLN A 71 -12.35 -6.68 5.82
C GLN A 71 -12.11 -7.06 7.29
N ARG A 72 -12.64 -8.20 7.76
CA ARG A 72 -12.35 -8.72 9.11
C ARG A 72 -10.86 -8.99 9.32
N ASN A 73 -10.18 -9.56 8.34
CA ASN A 73 -8.76 -9.89 8.45
C ASN A 73 -7.88 -8.63 8.59
N VAL A 74 -8.27 -7.53 7.93
CA VAL A 74 -7.56 -6.24 8.06
C VAL A 74 -7.98 -5.46 9.31
N ILE A 75 -9.00 -5.89 10.05
CA ILE A 75 -9.34 -5.31 11.37
C ILE A 75 -8.50 -5.94 12.48
N LYS A 76 -8.19 -7.24 12.38
CA LYS A 76 -7.51 -8.00 13.45
C LYS A 76 -6.08 -7.46 13.73
N ASP A 77 -5.88 -6.90 14.93
CA ASP A 77 -4.69 -6.13 15.32
C ASP A 77 -3.34 -6.85 15.14
N GLU A 78 -3.27 -8.15 15.38
CA GLU A 78 -2.01 -8.89 15.28
C GLU A 78 -1.60 -9.21 13.83
N THR A 79 -2.55 -9.19 12.89
CA THR A 79 -2.34 -9.70 11.53
C THR A 79 -2.73 -8.73 10.43
N TRP A 80 -3.25 -7.55 10.77
CA TRP A 80 -3.80 -6.62 9.77
C TRP A 80 -2.75 -6.21 8.74
N GLU A 81 -1.51 -5.92 9.14
CA GLU A 81 -0.47 -5.51 8.20
C GLU A 81 -0.17 -6.62 7.19
N LYS A 82 -0.07 -7.87 7.68
CA LYS A 82 0.10 -9.04 6.81
C LYS A 82 -1.10 -9.19 5.87
N ALA A 83 -2.32 -9.03 6.36
CA ALA A 83 -3.53 -9.16 5.55
C ALA A 83 -3.60 -8.07 4.45
N VAL A 84 -3.26 -6.83 4.78
CA VAL A 84 -3.17 -5.73 3.81
C VAL A 84 -2.08 -6.02 2.79
N PHE A 85 -0.91 -6.48 3.24
CA PHE A 85 0.19 -6.84 2.35
C PHE A 85 -0.22 -7.96 1.40
N ASP A 86 -0.78 -9.05 1.90
CA ASP A 86 -1.26 -10.17 1.09
C ASP A 86 -2.31 -9.70 0.06
N ALA A 87 -3.16 -8.72 0.42
CA ALA A 87 -4.08 -8.10 -0.52
C ALA A 87 -3.37 -7.33 -1.65
N THR A 88 -2.27 -6.62 -1.35
CA THR A 88 -1.41 -6.03 -2.39
C THR A 88 -0.72 -7.05 -3.26
N GLN A 89 -0.49 -8.28 -2.77
CA GLN A 89 0.21 -9.33 -3.51
C GLN A 89 -0.75 -10.28 -4.26
N GLN A 90 -2.04 -10.18 -3.99
CA GLN A 90 -3.05 -11.03 -4.62
C GLN A 90 -3.09 -10.82 -6.13
N ARG A 91 -2.86 -11.90 -6.87
CA ARG A 91 -2.97 -11.98 -8.32
C ARG A 91 -4.32 -12.56 -8.72
N GLY A 92 -4.83 -12.09 -9.87
CA GLY A 92 -6.00 -12.69 -10.49
C GLY A 92 -5.69 -14.13 -10.91
N LYS A 93 -6.64 -15.04 -10.73
CA LYS A 93 -6.56 -16.41 -11.25
C LYS A 93 -7.69 -16.61 -12.26
N ILE A 94 -7.30 -17.08 -13.43
CA ILE A 94 -8.23 -17.55 -14.45
C ILE A 94 -8.19 -19.08 -14.39
N GLU A 95 -9.36 -19.69 -14.27
CA GLU A 95 -9.50 -21.12 -14.38
C GLU A 95 -9.35 -21.54 -15.85
N GLN A 96 -8.41 -22.44 -16.13
CA GLN A 96 -8.02 -22.78 -17.50
C GLN A 96 -9.12 -23.57 -18.25
N SER A 97 -9.92 -24.35 -17.53
CA SER A 97 -10.99 -25.18 -18.10
C SER A 97 -12.23 -24.36 -18.49
N THR A 98 -12.64 -23.40 -17.65
CA THR A 98 -13.86 -22.60 -17.83
C THR A 98 -13.60 -21.23 -18.44
N LYS A 99 -12.32 -20.82 -18.51
CA LYS A 99 -11.88 -19.42 -18.76
C LYS A 99 -12.52 -18.41 -17.81
N ALA A 100 -13.15 -18.86 -16.72
CA ALA A 100 -13.78 -18.01 -15.73
C ALA A 100 -12.73 -17.45 -14.77
N LYS A 101 -12.89 -16.19 -14.37
CA LYS A 101 -12.04 -15.56 -13.36
C LYS A 101 -12.49 -16.04 -11.99
N THR A 102 -11.73 -16.95 -11.37
CA THR A 102 -12.04 -17.52 -10.05
C THR A 102 -11.50 -16.69 -8.90
N ARG A 103 -10.58 -15.76 -9.19
CA ARG A 103 -10.04 -14.80 -8.22
C ARG A 103 -9.67 -13.52 -8.94
N ASP A 104 -10.09 -12.37 -8.42
CA ASP A 104 -9.68 -11.07 -8.94
C ASP A 104 -8.53 -10.49 -8.08
N THR A 105 -7.76 -9.55 -8.65
CA THR A 105 -6.86 -8.74 -7.83
C THR A 105 -7.69 -7.85 -6.92
N ILE A 106 -7.19 -7.55 -5.72
CA ILE A 106 -7.87 -6.61 -4.81
C ILE A 106 -7.52 -5.18 -5.19
N PHE A 107 -6.22 -4.91 -5.39
CA PHE A 107 -5.72 -3.64 -5.88
C PHE A 107 -5.47 -3.68 -7.39
N SER A 108 -5.81 -2.58 -8.06
CA SER A 108 -5.57 -2.31 -9.49
C SER A 108 -4.14 -1.80 -9.67
N ILE A 109 -3.15 -2.68 -9.55
CA ILE A 109 -1.73 -2.35 -9.65
C ILE A 109 -1.00 -3.27 -10.63
N SER A 110 0.03 -2.73 -11.30
CA SER A 110 0.93 -3.50 -12.15
C SER A 110 1.83 -4.43 -11.32
N GLU A 111 2.44 -5.42 -11.97
CA GLU A 111 3.42 -6.29 -11.31
C GLU A 111 4.64 -5.51 -10.82
N THR A 112 5.08 -4.47 -11.53
CA THR A 112 6.16 -3.57 -11.08
C THR A 112 5.84 -2.92 -9.73
N ILE A 113 4.65 -2.33 -9.56
CA ILE A 113 4.25 -1.73 -8.28
C ILE A 113 4.16 -2.81 -7.19
N ARG A 114 3.70 -4.01 -7.54
CA ARG A 114 3.61 -5.14 -6.60
C ARG A 114 4.99 -5.55 -6.06
N GLU A 115 5.99 -5.60 -6.94
CA GLU A 115 7.39 -5.88 -6.61
C GLU A 115 8.02 -4.76 -5.77
N GLU A 116 7.74 -3.49 -6.11
CA GLU A 116 8.20 -2.34 -5.31
C GLU A 116 7.59 -2.37 -3.89
N ILE A 117 6.31 -2.69 -3.74
CA ILE A 117 5.68 -2.88 -2.41
C ILE A 117 6.37 -4.00 -1.63
N PHE A 118 6.69 -5.11 -2.29
CA PHE A 118 7.45 -6.21 -1.67
C PHE A 118 8.85 -5.75 -1.21
N TYR A 119 9.55 -4.97 -2.04
CA TYR A 119 10.83 -4.36 -1.69
C TYR A 119 10.72 -3.49 -0.44
N TRP A 120 9.72 -2.60 -0.37
CA TRP A 120 9.53 -1.72 0.78
C TRP A 120 9.18 -2.47 2.07
N LYS A 121 8.40 -3.56 1.97
CA LYS A 121 8.18 -4.46 3.10
C LYS A 121 9.50 -5.02 3.64
N ASN A 122 10.43 -5.40 2.78
CA ASN A 122 11.73 -5.91 3.21
C ASN A 122 12.57 -4.83 3.90
N ARG A 123 12.59 -3.60 3.36
CA ARG A 123 13.25 -2.46 4.03
C ARG A 123 12.64 -2.11 5.38
N ARG A 124 11.31 -2.17 5.51
CA ARG A 124 10.62 -2.04 6.80
C ARG A 124 11.02 -3.15 7.78
N ASN A 125 11.14 -4.39 7.32
CA ASN A 125 11.61 -5.49 8.16
C ASN A 125 13.07 -5.32 8.61
N ASP A 126 13.92 -4.71 7.77
CA ASP A 126 15.29 -4.36 8.14
C ASP A 126 15.30 -3.33 9.28
N CYS A 127 14.39 -2.36 9.26
CA CYS A 127 14.22 -1.37 10.32
C CYS A 127 13.73 -2.00 11.63
N ALA A 128 12.71 -2.85 11.58
CA ALA A 128 12.06 -3.42 12.77
C ALA A 128 12.94 -4.46 13.51
N HIS A 129 13.69 -5.26 12.77
CA HIS A 129 14.48 -6.36 13.33
C HIS A 129 15.99 -6.06 13.39
N PHE A 130 16.40 -4.81 13.19
CA PHE A 130 17.80 -4.39 13.15
C PHE A 130 18.67 -5.29 12.26
N LYS A 131 18.14 -5.70 11.10
CA LYS A 131 18.86 -6.60 10.18
C LYS A 131 20.04 -5.88 9.53
N THR A 132 20.84 -6.67 8.81
CA THR A 132 22.15 -6.33 8.22
C THR A 132 22.17 -5.11 7.29
N ASN A 133 21.05 -4.72 6.69
CA ASN A 133 21.06 -3.64 5.70
C ASN A 133 21.12 -2.26 6.37
N HIS A 134 22.00 -1.41 5.85
CA HIS A 134 22.06 0.00 6.19
C HIS A 134 20.81 0.72 5.70
N ILE A 135 20.22 1.58 6.54
CA ILE A 135 19.07 2.41 6.22
C ILE A 135 19.46 3.86 6.51
N ASP A 136 19.19 4.73 5.55
CA ASP A 136 19.70 6.10 5.53
C ASP A 136 18.66 7.05 4.91
N ALA A 137 18.93 8.35 4.90
CA ALA A 137 18.07 9.40 4.35
C ALA A 137 17.55 9.06 2.95
N PHE A 138 18.42 8.58 2.06
CA PHE A 138 18.06 8.27 0.67
C PHE A 138 17.03 7.14 0.55
N HIS A 139 16.99 6.19 1.50
CA HIS A 139 15.96 5.15 1.51
C HIS A 139 14.59 5.72 1.89
N VAL A 140 14.56 6.65 2.85
CA VAL A 140 13.34 7.34 3.27
C VAL A 140 12.82 8.20 2.12
N GLU A 141 13.69 8.99 1.50
CA GLU A 141 13.35 9.84 0.36
C GLU A 141 12.86 9.04 -0.85
N ALA A 142 13.52 7.92 -1.17
CA ALA A 142 13.09 7.03 -2.23
C ALA A 142 11.71 6.43 -1.95
N PHE A 143 11.42 6.07 -0.69
CA PHE A 143 10.10 5.58 -0.33
C PHE A 143 9.02 6.67 -0.47
N TRP A 144 9.32 7.89 -0.02
CA TRP A 144 8.43 9.04 -0.20
C TRP A 144 8.19 9.34 -1.68
N ALA A 145 9.22 9.28 -2.52
CA ALA A 145 9.07 9.44 -3.97
C ALA A 145 8.18 8.35 -4.57
N PHE A 146 8.31 7.09 -4.12
CA PHE A 146 7.42 6.00 -4.50
C PHE A 146 5.96 6.29 -4.11
N LEU A 147 5.70 6.74 -2.87
CA LEU A 147 4.35 7.10 -2.43
C LEU A 147 3.75 8.23 -3.27
N GLN A 148 4.53 9.29 -3.48
CA GLN A 148 4.11 10.45 -4.28
C GLN A 148 3.77 10.07 -5.73
N SER A 149 4.49 9.10 -6.30
CA SER A 149 4.34 8.69 -7.69
C SER A 149 3.23 7.66 -7.90
N ASN A 150 2.94 6.84 -6.89
CA ASN A 150 2.15 5.62 -7.09
C ASN A 150 0.91 5.51 -6.18
N LEU A 151 0.82 6.25 -5.07
CA LEU A 151 -0.27 6.04 -4.12
C LEU A 151 -1.67 6.24 -4.73
N SER A 152 -1.83 7.21 -5.65
CA SER A 152 -3.09 7.46 -6.36
C SER A 152 -3.47 6.33 -7.33
N LYS A 153 -2.49 5.55 -7.81
CA LYS A 153 -2.70 4.41 -8.72
C LYS A 153 -3.14 3.15 -7.97
N ILE A 154 -2.80 3.01 -6.68
CA ILE A 154 -3.08 1.83 -5.85
C ILE A 154 -4.55 1.83 -5.37
N THR A 155 -5.49 1.66 -6.28
CA THR A 155 -6.94 1.70 -5.98
C THR A 155 -7.53 0.29 -5.86
N ILE A 156 -8.66 0.15 -5.16
CA ILE A 156 -9.42 -1.12 -5.20
C ILE A 156 -9.97 -1.32 -6.61
N VAL A 157 -9.92 -2.55 -7.13
CA VAL A 157 -10.45 -2.87 -8.46
C VAL A 157 -11.96 -2.57 -8.50
N SER A 158 -12.32 -1.52 -9.23
CA SER A 158 -13.70 -1.19 -9.57
C SER A 158 -14.02 -1.59 -11.01
N PHE A 159 -15.30 -1.53 -11.41
CA PHE A 159 -15.70 -1.84 -12.78
C PHE A 159 -15.13 -0.85 -13.81
N GLN A 160 -14.94 0.42 -13.44
CA GLN A 160 -14.46 1.48 -14.34
C GLN A 160 -12.98 1.37 -14.68
N ASN A 161 -12.15 0.86 -13.76
CA ASN A 161 -10.69 0.75 -13.98
C ASN A 161 -10.28 -0.34 -14.99
N ARG A 162 -11.22 -1.14 -15.52
CA ARG A 162 -10.92 -2.23 -16.47
C ARG A 162 -10.80 -1.77 -17.93
N PHE A 163 -11.24 -0.55 -18.27
CA PHE A 163 -11.30 -0.09 -19.66
C PHE A 163 -10.03 0.65 -20.11
N THR A 164 -9.14 1.01 -19.19
CA THR A 164 -7.90 1.75 -19.51
C THR A 164 -6.75 0.85 -19.99
N GLU A 165 -6.82 -0.47 -19.79
CA GLU A 165 -5.75 -1.40 -20.20
C GLU A 165 -5.95 -2.02 -21.60
N LYS A 166 -7.10 -1.78 -22.26
CA LYS A 166 -7.39 -2.34 -23.60
C LYS A 166 -7.27 -1.34 -24.75
N GLY A 167 -6.73 -0.15 -24.51
CA GLY A 167 -6.78 0.96 -25.45
C GLY A 167 -5.46 1.68 -25.70
N VAL A 168 -4.34 0.97 -25.81
CA VAL A 168 -3.12 1.54 -26.45
C VAL A 168 -2.44 0.45 -27.27
N ASN A 169 -2.92 0.27 -28.50
CA ASN A 169 -2.09 -0.14 -29.63
C ASN A 169 -2.32 0.93 -30.69
N LEU A 170 -1.39 1.88 -30.77
CA LEU A 170 -1.14 2.66 -31.98
C LEU A 170 0.07 2.04 -32.68
#